data_AF-A0A950PZ54-F1
#
_entry.id   AF-A0A950PZ54-F1
#
_cell.length_a   1.000
_cell.length_b   1.000
_cell.length_c   1.000
_cell.angle_alpha   90.00
_cell.angle_beta   90.00
_cell.angle_gamma   90.00
#
_symmetry.space_group_name_H-M   'P 1'
#
loop_
_entity.id
_entity.type
_entity.pdbx_description
1 polymer ?
#
loop_
_entity_poly.entity_id
_entity_poly.type
_entity_poly.pdbx_seq_one_letter_code
_entity_poly.pdbx_strand_id
1 'polypeptide(L)'
;MQRQGQVGADGAPVAQRRERPRPQQRPVEKRTTPTQFFNQVRAELRKVAWPNREEVINYSVIVFVVLVILIGLIFGLDYVFGKFTFFLFKK
;
A
#
# COMPACT_ATOMS: atom_id res chain seq x y z
N MET A 1 19.26 37.42 -51.99
CA MET A 1 19.00 38.85 -51.75
C MET A 1 17.64 38.99 -51.07
N GLN A 2 17.61 39.70 -49.94
CA GLN A 2 16.54 39.70 -48.95
C GLN A 2 15.36 40.61 -49.35
N ARG A 3 14.15 40.13 -49.05
CA ARG A 3 12.99 40.88 -48.51
C ARG A 3 12.55 42.14 -49.27
N GLN A 4 11.59 41.98 -50.18
CA GLN A 4 10.62 43.04 -50.45
C GLN A 4 9.61 43.06 -49.31
N GLY A 5 9.72 44.10 -48.48
CA GLY A 5 8.80 44.39 -47.40
C GLY A 5 7.43 44.74 -47.97
N GLN A 6 6.40 44.06 -47.46
CA GLN A 6 5.04 44.54 -47.56
C GLN A 6 4.99 45.87 -46.82
N VAL A 7 4.79 46.94 -47.59
CA VAL A 7 4.65 48.30 -47.08
C VAL A 7 3.14 48.52 -46.91
N GLY A 8 2.70 48.82 -45.69
CA GLY A 8 1.35 49.35 -45.49
C GLY A 8 1.21 50.71 -46.19
N ALA A 9 -0.03 51.18 -46.39
CA ALA A 9 -0.35 52.41 -47.12
C ALA A 9 0.39 53.67 -46.64
N ASP A 10 1.03 53.63 -45.46
CA ASP A 10 1.72 54.73 -44.80
C ASP A 10 3.28 54.64 -44.85
N GLY A 11 3.86 53.76 -45.68
CA GLY A 11 5.30 53.75 -45.95
C GLY A 11 6.21 53.19 -44.84
N ALA A 12 5.66 52.68 -43.74
CA ALA A 12 6.45 52.07 -42.67
C ALA A 12 6.77 50.59 -42.98
N PRO A 13 8.03 50.13 -42.84
CA PRO A 13 8.39 48.74 -43.08
C PRO A 13 7.77 47.84 -42.01
N VAL A 14 6.88 46.93 -42.41
CA VAL A 14 6.30 45.93 -41.52
C VAL A 14 7.40 44.94 -41.13
N ALA A 15 8.02 45.20 -39.98
CA ALA A 15 9.03 44.33 -39.40
C ALA A 15 8.39 42.97 -39.08
N GLN A 16 8.63 41.99 -39.95
CA GLN A 16 8.22 40.61 -39.76
C GLN A 16 8.92 40.07 -38.50
N ARG A 17 8.21 40.15 -37.37
CA ARG A 17 8.59 39.59 -36.08
C ARG A 17 8.74 38.08 -36.28
N ARG A 18 9.96 37.63 -36.55
CA ARG A 18 10.33 36.21 -36.54
C ARG A 18 10.06 35.69 -35.13
N GLU A 19 8.99 34.94 -34.98
CA GLU A 19 8.72 34.17 -33.78
C GLU A 19 9.86 33.17 -33.61
N ARG A 20 10.68 33.37 -32.57
CA ARG A 20 11.75 32.43 -32.23
C ARG A 20 11.09 31.13 -31.77
N PRO A 21 11.52 29.94 -32.24
CA PRO A 21 11.03 28.69 -31.70
C PRO A 21 11.33 28.68 -30.20
N ARG A 22 10.28 28.55 -29.38
CA ARG A 22 10.44 28.49 -27.92
C ARG A 22 11.32 27.28 -27.59
N PRO A 23 12.29 27.40 -26.66
CA PRO A 23 13.09 26.26 -26.24
C PRO A 23 12.15 25.20 -25.70
N GLN A 24 12.14 24.03 -26.35
CA GLN A 24 11.33 22.90 -25.94
C GLN A 24 11.85 22.44 -24.57
N GLN A 25 11.12 22.81 -23.53
CA GLN A 25 11.43 22.47 -22.16
C GLN A 25 11.45 20.94 -22.07
N ARG A 26 12.62 20.36 -21.80
CA ARG A 26 12.74 18.93 -21.53
C ARG A 26 11.81 18.61 -20.35
N PRO A 27 10.95 17.58 -20.44
CA PRO A 27 10.05 17.26 -19.33
C PRO A 27 10.91 16.98 -18.11
N VAL A 28 10.74 17.81 -17.06
CA VAL A 28 11.35 17.54 -15.76
C VAL A 28 10.76 16.23 -15.28
N GLU A 29 11.59 15.20 -15.17
CA GLU A 29 11.20 13.87 -14.73
C GLU A 29 10.59 14.00 -13.32
N LYS A 30 9.26 13.81 -13.24
CA LYS A 30 8.51 13.93 -11.99
C LYS A 30 8.93 12.76 -11.11
N ARG A 31 9.73 13.04 -10.07
CA ARG A 31 10.03 12.09 -9.00
C ARG A 31 8.73 11.53 -8.42
N THR A 32 8.69 10.23 -8.17
CA THR A 32 7.53 9.58 -7.54
C THR A 32 7.23 10.25 -6.21
N THR A 33 6.02 10.80 -6.07
CA THR A 33 5.59 11.43 -4.83
C THR A 33 5.12 10.37 -3.84
N PRO A 34 5.18 10.62 -2.51
CA PRO A 34 4.68 9.67 -1.51
C PRO A 34 3.21 9.27 -1.74
N THR A 35 2.40 10.18 -2.26
CA THR A 35 1.00 9.91 -2.66
C THR A 35 0.88 8.89 -3.80
N GLN A 36 1.80 8.93 -4.78
CA GLN A 36 1.85 7.92 -5.84
C GLN A 36 2.29 6.55 -5.31
N PHE A 37 3.21 6.52 -4.33
CA PHE A 37 3.63 5.28 -3.67
C PHE A 37 2.47 4.58 -2.95
N PHE A 38 1.65 5.31 -2.17
CA PHE A 38 0.47 4.71 -1.52
C PHE A 38 -0.54 4.15 -2.53
N ASN A 39 -0.72 4.82 -3.65
CA ASN A 39 -1.59 4.34 -4.73
C ASN A 39 -1.04 3.04 -5.36
N GLN A 40 0.28 2.95 -5.53
CA GLN A 40 0.97 1.73 -5.99
C GLN A 40 0.84 0.58 -4.97
N VAL A 41 1.04 0.85 -3.67
CA VAL A 41 0.87 -0.15 -2.60
C VAL A 41 -0.56 -0.66 -2.56
N ARG A 42 -1.56 0.22 -2.64
CA ARG A 42 -2.98 -0.20 -2.70
C ARG A 42 -3.27 -1.02 -3.95
N ALA A 43 -2.67 -0.70 -5.09
CA ALA A 43 -2.81 -1.48 -6.32
C ALA A 43 -2.22 -2.89 -6.17
N GLU A 44 -1.09 -3.02 -5.46
CA GLU A 44 -0.46 -4.32 -5.20
C GLU A 44 -1.22 -5.13 -4.14
N LEU A 45 -1.69 -4.49 -3.06
CA LEU A 45 -2.50 -5.15 -2.01
C LEU A 45 -3.83 -5.72 -2.54
N ARG A 46 -4.35 -5.19 -3.65
CA ARG A 46 -5.53 -5.75 -4.33
C ARG A 46 -5.24 -7.06 -5.07
N LYS A 47 -3.98 -7.38 -5.36
CA LYS A 47 -3.57 -8.67 -5.94
C LYS A 47 -3.44 -9.76 -4.88
N VAL A 48 -3.34 -9.38 -3.60
CA VAL A 48 -3.32 -10.34 -2.52
C VAL A 48 -4.69 -10.99 -2.42
N ALA A 49 -4.73 -12.32 -2.55
CA ALA A 49 -5.92 -13.10 -2.28
C ALA A 49 -6.21 -13.05 -0.79
N TRP A 50 -7.03 -12.09 -0.37
CA TRP A 50 -7.50 -12.03 1.00
C TRP A 50 -8.43 -13.22 1.26
N PRO A 51 -8.23 -13.93 2.37
CA PRO A 51 -8.93 -15.17 2.65
C PRO A 51 -10.44 -14.93 2.76
N ASN A 52 -11.23 -15.95 2.41
CA ASN A 52 -12.67 -15.88 2.58
C ASN A 52 -13.02 -15.84 4.08
N ARG A 53 -14.07 -15.10 4.43
CA ARG A 53 -14.49 -14.95 5.84
C ARG A 53 -14.82 -16.30 6.49
N GLU A 54 -15.41 -17.21 5.72
CA GLU A 54 -15.75 -18.55 6.19
C GLU A 54 -14.51 -19.38 6.53
N GLU A 55 -13.47 -19.29 5.71
CA GLU A 55 -12.20 -19.99 5.94
C GLU A 55 -11.52 -19.50 7.21
N VAL A 56 -11.48 -18.18 7.41
CA VAL A 56 -10.95 -17.56 8.64
C VAL A 56 -11.73 -18.03 9.87
N ILE A 57 -13.06 -18.09 9.80
CA ILE A 57 -13.90 -18.53 10.91
C ILE A 57 -13.66 -20.02 11.20
N ASN A 58 -13.64 -20.87 10.17
CA ASN A 58 -13.43 -22.31 10.33
C ASN A 58 -12.09 -22.60 11.00
N TYR A 59 -11.01 -21.98 10.54
CA TYR A 59 -9.70 -22.14 11.17
C TYR A 59 -9.65 -21.58 12.59
N SER A 60 -10.29 -20.45 12.84
CA SER A 60 -10.37 -19.87 14.19
C SER A 60 -11.11 -20.80 15.15
N VAL A 61 -12.21 -21.42 14.72
CA VAL A 61 -12.97 -22.38 15.55
C VAL A 61 -12.14 -23.61 15.86
N ILE A 62 -11.43 -24.19 14.87
CA ILE A 62 -10.57 -25.35 15.11
C ILE A 62 -9.50 -25.02 16.14
N VAL A 63 -8.80 -23.90 15.99
CA VAL A 63 -7.78 -23.44 16.94
C VAL A 63 -8.38 -23.22 18.32
N PHE A 64 -9.57 -22.60 18.39
CA PHE A 64 -10.26 -22.34 19.65
C PHE A 64 -10.62 -23.64 20.39
N VAL A 65 -11.13 -24.65 19.69
CA VAL A 65 -11.44 -25.96 20.27
C VAL A 65 -10.19 -26.64 20.83
N VAL A 66 -9.10 -26.65 20.05
CA VAL A 66 -7.82 -27.23 20.50
C VAL A 66 -7.31 -26.49 21.75
N LEU A 67 -7.42 -25.16 21.76
CA LEU A 67 -7.00 -24.34 22.91
C LEU A 67 -7.78 -24.70 24.17
N VAL A 68 -9.11 -24.84 24.07
CA VAL A 68 -9.96 -25.24 25.21
C VAL A 68 -9.58 -26.64 25.73
N ILE A 69 -9.30 -27.59 24.85
CA ILE A 69 -8.87 -28.94 25.25
C ILE A 69 -7.53 -28.88 25.99
N LEU A 70 -6.54 -28.17 25.46
CA LEU A 70 -5.22 -28.04 26.11
C LEU A 70 -5.32 -27.36 27.48
N ILE A 71 -6.09 -26.28 27.59
CA ILE A 71 -6.35 -25.60 28.87
C ILE A 71 -7.01 -26.56 29.86
N GLY A 72 -8.03 -27.31 29.42
CA GLY A 72 -8.72 -28.28 30.27
C GLY A 72 -7.81 -29.39 30.75
N LEU A 73 -6.92 -29.90 29.89
CA LEU A 73 -5.94 -30.92 30.25
C LEU A 73 -4.92 -30.41 31.27
N ILE A 74 -4.34 -29.23 31.04
CA ILE A 74 -3.38 -28.62 31.97
C ILE A 74 -4.05 -28.36 33.31
N PHE A 75 -5.22 -27.73 33.31
CA PHE A 75 -5.98 -27.45 34.52
C PHE A 75 -6.33 -28.72 35.31
N GLY A 76 -6.79 -29.76 34.61
CA GLY A 76 -7.08 -31.05 35.23
C GLY A 76 -5.84 -31.70 35.83
N LEU A 77 -4.71 -31.64 35.13
CA LEU A 77 -3.44 -32.15 35.60
C LEU A 77 -2.96 -31.39 36.85
N ASP A 78 -2.95 -30.07 36.81
CA ASP A 78 -2.59 -29.21 37.94
C ASP A 78 -3.46 -29.48 39.17
N TYR A 79 -4.77 -29.69 38.98
CA TYR A 79 -5.67 -30.04 40.07
C TYR A 79 -5.33 -31.39 40.71
N VAL A 80 -5.04 -32.41 39.89
CA VAL A 80 -4.63 -33.74 40.35
C VAL A 80 -3.30 -33.67 41.09
N PHE A 81 -2.30 -32.99 40.54
CA PHE A 81 -0.99 -32.81 41.18
C PHE A 81 -1.09 -32.01 42.49
N GLY A 82 -1.93 -30.96 42.54
CA GLY A 82 -2.16 -30.20 43.77
C GLY A 82 -2.79 -31.06 44.87
N LYS A 83 -3.80 -31.86 44.53
CA LYS A 83 -4.41 -32.81 45.49
C LYS A 83 -3.45 -33.91 45.93
N PHE A 84 -2.65 -34.43 44.99
CA PHE A 84 -1.67 -35.49 45.25
C PHE A 84 -0.56 -35.01 46.19
N THR A 85 0.03 -33.85 45.91
CA THR A 85 1.07 -33.27 46.78
C THR A 85 0.52 -32.94 48.16
N PHE A 86 -0.67 -32.33 48.27
CA PHE A 86 -1.31 -32.08 49.56
C PHE A 86 -1.55 -33.36 50.37
N PHE A 87 -1.98 -34.45 49.73
CA PHE A 87 -2.12 -35.75 50.40
C PHE A 87 -0.78 -36.30 50.90
N LEU A 88 0.29 -36.13 50.10
CA LEU A 88 1.62 -36.64 50.41
C LEU A 88 2.30 -35.86 51.54
N PHE A 89 2.07 -34.54 51.64
CA PHE A 89 2.60 -33.69 52.72
C PHE A 89 1.76 -33.69 54.00
N LYS A 90 0.47 -34.03 53.93
CA LYS A 90 -0.42 -34.13 55.11
C LYS A 90 -0.31 -35.49 55.82
N LYS A 91 0.49 -36.41 55.28
CA LYS A 91 0.83 -37.69 55.91
C LYS A 91 2.25 -37.64 56.45
#